data_AF-A0A378LBS4-F1
#
_entry.id   AF-A0A378LBS4-F1
#
_cell.length_a   1.000
_cell.length_b   1.000
_cell.length_c   1.000
_cell.angle_alpha   90.00
_cell.angle_beta   90.00
_cell.angle_gamma   90.00
#
_symmetry.space_group_name_H-M   'P 1'
#
loop_
_entity.id
_entity.type
_entity.pdbx_description
1 polymer ?
#
loop_
_entity_poly.entity_id
_entity_poly.type
_entity_poly.pdbx_seq_one_letter_code
_entity_poly.pdbx_strand_id
1 'polypeptide(L)'
;MKKFLKSEAIFQCIEINDIEKLKTEINKYSRAELVKRSSGLIRHEKSVRSYNLLEACCLVENEDALRELLSRDLLWEASRIKGAAHLAAASKKYSLIKLLIKHGLTANEALLEACQANNIELVKNILLEKSKEIDFSNCEPLFIAAAHGYLPIIQILEEHGFDLRAGEDKALCFAVRGNHIDCARYLILKGANLNAQNELPLKTAIVNGDLDMVNMLLDNGAELISVAEDEFVALAERYKQFEIANTLRTKLAEMHIVPRLNTKQSTHTSSVDSSAAESALRLQKRYGDKLKPALIDKTISEITMWGTVLSNSKSQEELAAHRALDDLLKGTEIHTKTGILLKKLLLLTWIAIHDEEHRQGELAEALRMLKEGLYEIQRGYNLLEGDKESAQEDIDICRDGKLNKLMEKLVGIHPDVEIDFVTKEVASYKLQAVVREEAKKFIQSSPPLLVNSMFKQKPTLESIWDSIHERVKKRMFEEFSALFKSYDDADFDSFVRMGIYVDLESGSSQSTSTKESPQNSPR
;
A
#
# COMPACT_ATOMS: atom_id res chain seq x y z
N MET A 1 40.43 -23.90 -7.51
CA MET A 1 41.30 -23.99 -6.31
C MET A 1 41.45 -22.61 -5.70
N LYS A 2 41.22 -22.45 -4.40
CA LYS A 2 41.47 -21.21 -3.64
C LYS A 2 42.97 -21.19 -3.30
N LYS A 3 43.80 -20.41 -4.02
CA LYS A 3 45.27 -20.42 -3.83
C LYS A 3 45.77 -19.14 -3.17
N PHE A 4 46.66 -19.25 -2.18
CA PHE A 4 47.27 -18.08 -1.53
C PHE A 4 48.49 -17.59 -2.29
N LEU A 5 48.24 -16.96 -3.44
CA LEU A 5 49.28 -16.38 -4.29
C LEU A 5 49.99 -15.22 -3.58
N LYS A 6 51.32 -15.33 -3.40
CA LYS A 6 52.20 -14.33 -2.74
C LYS A 6 51.98 -14.15 -1.21
N SER A 7 51.50 -15.19 -0.52
CA SER A 7 51.28 -15.16 0.94
C SER A 7 52.48 -15.66 1.75
N GLU A 8 52.53 -15.28 3.03
CA GLU A 8 53.53 -15.74 4.00
C GLU A 8 53.50 -17.26 4.22
N ALA A 9 54.62 -17.82 4.70
CA ALA A 9 54.81 -19.26 4.88
C ALA A 9 53.68 -19.95 5.68
N ILE A 10 53.15 -19.29 6.72
CA ILE A 10 52.04 -19.83 7.53
C ILE A 10 50.81 -20.13 6.68
N PHE A 11 50.41 -19.21 5.79
CA PHE A 11 49.22 -19.39 4.94
C PHE A 11 49.43 -20.47 3.89
N GLN A 12 50.65 -20.61 3.36
CA GLN A 12 51.00 -21.71 2.46
C GLN A 12 50.89 -23.06 3.18
N CYS A 13 51.33 -23.16 4.44
CA CYS A 13 51.19 -24.38 5.24
C CYS A 13 49.71 -24.75 5.48
N ILE A 14 48.86 -23.75 5.73
CA ILE A 14 47.41 -23.93 5.82
C ILE A 14 46.83 -24.46 4.50
N GLU A 15 47.29 -23.93 3.35
CA GLU A 15 46.83 -24.34 2.01
C GLU A 15 47.12 -25.81 1.70
N ILE A 16 48.36 -26.24 1.95
CA ILE A 16 48.84 -27.59 1.61
C ILE A 16 48.57 -28.62 2.70
N ASN A 17 47.95 -28.20 3.82
CA ASN A 17 47.70 -29.01 5.01
C ASN A 17 48.97 -29.65 5.62
N ASP A 18 50.06 -28.88 5.70
CA ASP A 18 51.32 -29.31 6.35
C ASP A 18 51.36 -28.82 7.81
N ILE A 19 50.90 -29.67 8.72
CA ILE A 19 50.74 -29.33 10.15
C ILE A 19 52.07 -29.19 10.89
N GLU A 20 53.07 -30.00 10.56
CA GLU A 20 54.36 -29.93 11.24
C GLU A 20 55.12 -28.66 10.87
N LYS A 21 55.07 -28.29 9.58
CA LYS A 21 55.62 -27.02 9.12
C LYS A 21 54.82 -25.84 9.67
N LEU A 22 53.48 -25.95 9.72
CA LEU A 22 52.62 -24.92 10.32
C LEU A 22 53.00 -24.62 11.77
N LYS A 23 53.16 -25.65 12.62
CA LYS A 23 53.61 -25.49 14.01
C LYS A 23 54.94 -24.77 14.10
N THR A 24 55.89 -25.15 13.25
CA THR A 24 57.22 -24.55 13.18
C THR A 24 57.16 -23.06 12.80
N GLU A 25 56.34 -22.71 11.80
CA GLU A 25 56.19 -21.33 11.34
C GLU A 25 55.44 -20.46 12.35
N ILE A 26 54.36 -20.96 12.97
CA ILE A 26 53.60 -20.22 13.99
C ILE A 26 54.47 -19.90 15.21
N ASN A 27 55.36 -20.82 15.62
CA ASN A 27 56.25 -20.63 16.78
C ASN A 27 57.26 -19.48 16.61
N LYS A 28 57.46 -18.96 15.39
CA LYS A 28 58.36 -17.84 15.12
C LYS A 28 57.78 -16.48 15.51
N TYR A 29 56.48 -16.41 15.81
CA TYR A 29 55.76 -15.15 16.03
C TYR A 29 55.14 -15.11 17.42
N SER A 30 55.01 -13.90 17.97
CA SER A 30 54.29 -13.68 19.22
C SER A 30 52.78 -13.92 19.06
N ARG A 31 52.08 -14.18 20.17
CA ARG A 31 50.62 -14.37 20.17
C ARG A 31 49.88 -13.20 19.51
N ALA A 32 50.27 -11.97 19.85
CA ALA A 32 49.66 -10.75 19.32
C ALA A 32 49.87 -10.56 17.81
N GLU A 33 51.04 -10.95 17.29
CA GLU A 33 51.31 -10.92 15.85
C GLU A 33 50.47 -11.97 15.11
N LEU A 34 50.37 -13.19 15.65
CA LEU A 34 49.57 -14.26 15.05
C LEU A 34 48.09 -13.87 14.93
N VAL A 35 47.51 -13.29 15.99
CA VAL A 35 46.11 -12.85 15.95
C VAL A 35 45.91 -11.79 14.88
N LYS A 36 46.85 -10.85 14.71
CA LYS A 36 46.72 -9.72 13.77
C LYS A 36 47.04 -10.09 12.31
N ARG A 37 47.76 -11.18 12.08
CA ARG A 37 48.19 -11.60 10.73
C ARG A 37 47.01 -11.82 9.80
N SER A 38 47.19 -11.36 8.57
CA SER A 38 46.26 -11.57 7.47
C SER A 38 47.01 -11.71 6.16
N SER A 39 46.46 -12.45 5.20
CA SER A 39 47.04 -12.61 3.86
C SER A 39 46.13 -12.02 2.80
N GLY A 40 46.71 -11.37 1.79
CA GLY A 40 45.98 -10.94 0.60
C GLY A 40 45.74 -12.12 -0.35
N LEU A 41 44.60 -12.78 -0.24
CA LEU A 41 44.20 -13.84 -1.16
C LEU A 41 43.64 -13.22 -2.46
N ILE A 42 44.16 -13.65 -3.62
CA ILE A 42 43.64 -13.28 -4.93
C ILE A 42 42.68 -14.38 -5.41
N ARG A 43 41.39 -14.06 -5.49
CA ARG A 43 40.40 -14.94 -6.13
C ARG A 43 40.39 -14.60 -7.63
N HIS A 44 40.61 -15.59 -8.51
CA HIS A 44 40.60 -15.51 -9.98
C HIS A 44 40.45 -14.07 -10.54
N GLU A 45 41.60 -13.42 -10.73
CA GLU A 45 41.87 -12.20 -11.52
C GLU A 45 41.15 -10.88 -11.22
N LYS A 46 40.16 -10.77 -10.30
CA LYS A 46 39.44 -9.48 -10.13
C LYS A 46 39.30 -8.89 -8.72
N SER A 47 39.68 -9.58 -7.63
CA SER A 47 39.74 -8.93 -6.31
C SER A 47 40.76 -9.57 -5.35
N VAL A 48 41.48 -8.72 -4.61
CA VAL A 48 42.34 -9.11 -3.48
C VAL A 48 41.54 -8.92 -2.20
N ARG A 49 41.34 -9.99 -1.42
CA ARG A 49 40.71 -9.92 -0.09
C ARG A 49 41.70 -10.37 0.98
N SER A 50 41.77 -9.62 2.07
CA SER A 50 42.59 -9.99 3.23
C SER A 50 41.84 -10.96 4.13
N TYR A 51 42.42 -12.13 4.42
CA TYR A 51 41.86 -13.11 5.36
C TYR A 51 42.79 -13.31 6.55
N ASN A 52 42.25 -13.36 7.76
CA ASN A 52 43.01 -13.76 8.94
C ASN A 52 43.32 -15.27 8.95
N LEU A 53 44.11 -15.74 9.91
CA LEU A 53 44.52 -17.15 9.97
C LEU A 53 43.35 -18.13 10.16
N LEU A 54 42.37 -17.81 11.03
CA LEU A 54 41.19 -18.67 11.24
C LEU A 54 40.31 -18.73 10.00
N GLU A 55 40.09 -17.57 9.37
CA GLU A 55 39.36 -17.46 8.10
C GLU A 55 40.05 -18.25 6.99
N ALA A 56 41.37 -18.18 6.90
CA ALA A 56 42.15 -18.94 5.93
C ALA A 56 41.96 -20.45 6.13
N CYS A 57 42.02 -20.95 7.38
CA CYS A 57 41.75 -22.35 7.68
C CYS A 57 40.34 -22.78 7.25
N CYS A 58 39.33 -21.98 7.57
CA CYS A 58 37.95 -22.28 7.18
C CYS A 58 37.76 -22.22 5.66
N LEU A 59 38.41 -21.26 5.00
CA LEU A 59 38.31 -21.05 3.57
C LEU A 59 38.86 -22.23 2.76
N VAL A 60 39.99 -22.82 3.15
CA VAL A 60 40.55 -24.03 2.51
C VAL A 60 40.08 -25.33 3.16
N GLU A 61 39.14 -25.24 4.10
CA GLU A 61 38.57 -26.37 4.84
C GLU A 61 39.63 -27.22 5.58
N ASN A 62 40.68 -26.56 6.10
CA ASN A 62 41.74 -27.22 6.86
C ASN A 62 41.40 -27.25 8.36
N GLU A 63 40.85 -28.37 8.80
CA GLU A 63 40.41 -28.61 10.17
C GLU A 63 41.59 -28.73 11.15
N ASP A 64 42.67 -29.39 10.75
CA ASP A 64 43.81 -29.64 11.63
C ASP A 64 44.57 -28.35 11.94
N ALA A 65 44.74 -27.49 10.94
CA ALA A 65 45.32 -26.15 11.13
C ALA A 65 44.43 -25.27 12.00
N LEU A 66 43.10 -25.33 11.81
CA LEU A 66 42.15 -24.61 12.66
C LEU A 66 42.25 -25.08 14.11
N ARG A 67 42.29 -26.39 14.34
CA ARG A 67 42.43 -27.00 15.67
C ARG A 67 43.73 -26.59 16.33
N GLU A 68 44.84 -26.61 15.61
CA GLU A 68 46.15 -26.15 16.12
C GLU A 68 46.09 -24.68 16.55
N LEU A 69 45.54 -23.80 15.71
CA LEU A 69 45.42 -22.37 16.03
C LEU A 69 44.48 -22.08 17.21
N LEU A 70 43.36 -22.80 17.33
CA LEU A 70 42.40 -22.63 18.42
C LEU A 70 42.87 -23.28 19.74
N SER A 71 43.70 -24.32 19.67
CA SER A 71 44.29 -24.96 20.86
C SER A 71 45.29 -24.05 21.58
N ARG A 72 45.85 -23.09 20.85
CA ARG A 72 46.75 -22.08 21.40
C ARG A 72 45.88 -20.97 21.99
N ASP A 73 46.14 -20.64 23.25
CA ASP A 73 45.50 -19.52 23.97
C ASP A 73 45.98 -18.17 23.42
N LEU A 74 45.61 -17.90 22.17
CA LEU A 74 46.01 -16.71 21.40
C LEU A 74 45.10 -15.51 21.69
N LEU A 75 44.01 -15.68 22.47
CA LEU A 75 43.03 -14.64 22.77
C LEU A 75 42.44 -14.01 21.49
N TRP A 76 41.81 -14.82 20.66
CA TRP A 76 41.18 -14.36 19.43
C TRP A 76 40.08 -13.33 19.71
N GLU A 77 40.11 -12.22 18.96
CA GLU A 77 39.03 -11.24 18.97
C GLU A 77 37.72 -11.89 18.48
N ALA A 78 36.60 -11.59 19.14
CA ALA A 78 35.28 -12.15 18.79
C ALA A 78 34.91 -11.91 17.31
N SER A 79 35.28 -10.74 16.77
CA SER A 79 35.07 -10.40 15.36
C SER A 79 35.80 -11.34 14.39
N ARG A 80 36.99 -11.84 14.75
CA ARG A 80 37.78 -12.78 13.92
C ARG A 80 37.18 -14.18 13.94
N ILE A 81 36.69 -14.62 15.09
CA ILE A 81 35.97 -15.90 15.23
C ILE A 81 34.70 -15.85 14.37
N LYS A 82 33.94 -14.75 14.44
CA LYS A 82 32.73 -14.57 13.61
C LYS A 82 33.04 -14.58 12.10
N GLY A 83 34.09 -13.86 11.66
CA GLY A 83 34.52 -13.89 10.26
C GLY A 83 34.90 -15.30 9.78
N ALA A 84 35.56 -16.08 10.63
CA ALA A 84 35.87 -17.48 10.35
C ALA A 84 34.62 -18.37 10.34
N ALA A 85 33.66 -18.11 11.24
CA ALA A 85 32.40 -18.84 11.33
C ALA A 85 31.57 -18.72 10.04
N HIS A 86 31.51 -17.53 9.43
CA HIS A 86 30.86 -17.34 8.13
C HIS A 86 31.43 -18.27 7.05
N LEU A 87 32.76 -18.36 6.96
CA LEU A 87 33.44 -19.23 5.99
C LEU A 87 33.28 -20.72 6.33
N ALA A 88 33.26 -21.06 7.63
CA ALA A 88 33.01 -22.41 8.09
C ALA A 88 31.58 -22.87 7.78
N ALA A 89 30.59 -22.00 7.98
CA ALA A 89 29.19 -22.27 7.66
C ALA A 89 28.96 -22.48 6.16
N ALA A 90 29.66 -21.72 5.31
CA ALA A 90 29.65 -21.90 3.85
C ALA A 90 30.47 -23.11 3.35
N SER A 91 31.18 -23.81 4.23
CA SER A 91 31.94 -25.01 3.90
C SER A 91 31.09 -26.28 3.97
N LYS A 92 31.59 -27.37 3.38
CA LYS A 92 30.97 -28.69 3.53
C LYS A 92 31.36 -29.41 4.84
N LYS A 93 32.24 -28.81 5.65
CA LYS A 93 32.80 -29.46 6.85
C LYS A 93 32.17 -28.92 8.13
N TYR A 94 31.12 -29.61 8.60
CA TYR A 94 30.45 -29.33 9.87
C TYR A 94 31.40 -29.27 11.08
N SER A 95 32.53 -29.99 11.03
CA SER A 95 33.54 -30.00 12.09
C SER A 95 34.17 -28.62 12.34
N LEU A 96 34.30 -27.77 11.32
CA LEU A 96 34.92 -26.46 11.44
C LEU A 96 34.11 -25.54 12.37
N ILE A 97 32.80 -25.46 12.17
CA ILE A 97 31.95 -24.62 13.01
C ILE A 97 31.79 -25.22 14.41
N LYS A 98 31.78 -26.56 14.55
CA LYS A 98 31.82 -27.22 15.86
C LYS A 98 33.09 -26.87 16.65
N LEU A 99 34.25 -26.79 15.99
CA LEU A 99 35.49 -26.33 16.62
C LEU A 99 35.36 -24.87 17.08
N LEU A 100 34.80 -23.98 16.25
CA LEU A 100 34.60 -22.58 16.62
C LEU A 100 33.63 -22.43 17.81
N ILE A 101 32.56 -23.23 17.87
CA ILE A 101 31.63 -23.24 19.02
C ILE A 101 32.36 -23.63 20.31
N LYS A 102 33.21 -24.66 20.27
CA LYS A 102 34.01 -25.09 21.42
C LYS A 102 34.98 -23.99 21.93
N HIS A 103 35.35 -23.05 21.06
CA HIS A 103 36.32 -21.99 21.34
C HIS A 103 35.70 -20.58 21.41
N GLY A 104 34.39 -20.49 21.69
CA GLY A 104 33.74 -19.23 22.09
C GLY A 104 32.73 -18.65 21.11
N LEU A 105 32.48 -19.28 19.96
CA LEU A 105 31.33 -18.94 19.11
C LEU A 105 30.04 -19.42 19.77
N THR A 106 29.06 -18.55 19.97
CA THR A 106 27.79 -18.95 20.57
C THR A 106 26.93 -19.79 19.62
N ALA A 107 26.03 -20.61 20.14
CA ALA A 107 25.11 -21.40 19.33
C ALA A 107 24.21 -20.50 18.44
N ASN A 108 23.77 -19.34 18.95
CA ASN A 108 22.99 -18.36 18.20
C ASN A 108 23.78 -17.75 17.03
N GLU A 109 25.04 -17.36 17.24
CA GLU A 109 25.91 -16.86 16.16
C GLU A 109 26.16 -17.95 15.11
N ALA A 110 26.43 -19.18 15.54
CA ALA A 110 26.62 -20.30 14.63
C ALA A 110 25.37 -20.57 13.78
N LEU A 111 24.18 -20.52 14.40
CA LEU A 111 22.90 -20.67 13.70
C LEU A 111 22.70 -19.54 12.67
N LEU A 112 23.03 -18.30 13.04
CA LEU A 112 22.92 -17.15 12.16
C LEU A 112 23.81 -17.29 10.92
N GLU A 113 25.08 -17.66 11.11
CA GLU A 113 26.02 -17.88 10.01
C GLU A 113 25.60 -19.07 9.13
N ALA A 114 25.04 -20.13 9.72
CA ALA A 114 24.47 -21.26 8.97
C ALA A 114 23.29 -20.83 8.08
N CYS A 115 22.42 -19.97 8.59
CA CYS A 115 21.31 -19.39 7.82
C CYS A 115 21.82 -18.50 6.69
N GLN A 116 22.81 -17.62 6.95
CA GLN A 116 23.43 -16.77 5.92
C GLN A 116 24.09 -17.57 4.81
N ALA A 117 24.69 -18.71 5.15
CA ALA A 117 25.34 -19.61 4.20
C ALA A 117 24.36 -20.51 3.43
N ASN A 118 23.06 -20.45 3.71
CA ASN A 118 22.05 -21.39 3.23
C ASN A 118 22.41 -22.86 3.49
N ASN A 119 23.07 -23.15 4.63
CA ASN A 119 23.51 -24.50 4.96
C ASN A 119 22.43 -25.21 5.78
N ILE A 120 21.43 -25.75 5.07
CA ILE A 120 20.24 -26.43 5.63
C ILE A 120 20.61 -27.51 6.65
N GLU A 121 21.58 -28.36 6.30
CA GLU A 121 22.00 -29.46 7.15
C GLU A 121 22.73 -28.96 8.40
N LEU A 122 23.52 -27.88 8.29
CA LEU A 122 24.15 -27.28 9.46
C LEU A 122 23.12 -26.62 10.38
N VAL A 123 22.13 -25.90 9.83
CA VAL A 123 21.02 -25.35 10.60
C VAL A 123 20.33 -26.45 11.41
N LYS A 124 19.97 -27.54 10.74
CA LYS A 124 19.34 -28.70 11.38
C LYS A 124 20.21 -29.29 12.49
N ASN A 125 21.49 -29.51 12.22
CA ASN A 125 22.41 -30.08 13.22
C ASN A 125 22.62 -29.17 14.43
N ILE A 126 22.72 -27.85 14.23
CA ILE A 126 22.82 -26.89 15.35
C ILE A 126 21.54 -26.93 16.19
N LEU A 127 20.37 -26.88 15.56
CA LEU A 127 19.09 -26.90 16.28
C LEU A 127 18.87 -28.21 17.04
N LEU A 128 19.31 -29.35 16.50
CA LEU A 128 19.24 -30.64 17.19
C LEU A 128 20.23 -30.77 18.36
N GLU A 129 21.51 -30.42 18.13
CA GLU A 129 22.56 -30.65 19.13
C GLU A 129 22.60 -29.55 20.21
N LYS A 130 22.21 -28.32 19.86
CA LYS A 130 22.37 -27.12 20.68
C LYS A 130 21.06 -26.44 21.06
N SER A 131 19.91 -27.10 20.88
CA SER A 131 18.56 -26.57 21.20
C SER A 131 18.49 -25.81 22.53
N LYS A 132 19.10 -26.32 23.61
CA LYS A 132 19.07 -25.71 24.96
C LYS A 132 19.84 -24.39 25.07
N GLU A 133 20.73 -24.11 24.12
CA GLU A 133 21.58 -22.91 24.07
C GLU A 133 21.02 -21.86 23.09
N ILE A 134 19.98 -22.21 22.31
CA ILE A 134 19.35 -21.33 21.32
C ILE A 134 18.30 -20.45 22.00
N ASP A 135 18.34 -19.16 21.68
CA ASP A 135 17.29 -18.22 22.04
C ASP A 135 16.24 -18.17 20.93
N PHE A 136 15.14 -18.88 21.12
CA PHE A 136 14.02 -18.94 20.17
C PHE A 136 13.25 -17.62 20.06
N SER A 137 13.47 -16.67 20.97
CA SER A 137 12.90 -15.31 20.84
C SER A 137 13.71 -14.43 19.87
N ASN A 138 14.95 -14.82 19.55
CA ASN A 138 15.77 -14.12 18.58
C ASN A 138 15.28 -14.39 17.15
N CYS A 139 14.66 -13.40 16.53
CA CYS A 139 14.07 -13.53 15.20
C CYS A 139 15.09 -13.44 14.04
N GLU A 140 16.36 -13.11 14.32
CA GLU A 140 17.36 -12.83 13.29
C GLU A 140 17.60 -14.00 12.30
N PRO A 141 17.69 -15.28 12.72
CA PRO A 141 17.79 -16.41 11.80
C PRO A 141 16.62 -16.51 10.82
N LEU A 142 15.39 -16.29 11.32
CA LEU A 142 14.18 -16.29 10.50
C LEU A 142 14.19 -15.14 9.49
N PHE A 143 14.58 -13.94 9.92
CA PHE A 143 14.66 -12.77 9.04
C PHE A 143 15.69 -12.96 7.91
N ILE A 144 16.85 -13.55 8.22
CA ILE A 144 17.87 -13.86 7.20
C ILE A 144 17.34 -14.87 6.19
N ALA A 145 16.72 -15.96 6.68
CA ALA A 145 16.16 -16.99 5.81
C ALA A 145 15.07 -16.41 4.90
N ALA A 146 14.17 -15.58 5.45
CA ALA A 146 13.14 -14.90 4.67
C ALA A 146 13.71 -13.91 3.65
N ALA A 147 14.68 -13.08 4.04
CA ALA A 147 15.28 -12.06 3.17
C ALA A 147 16.05 -12.63 1.97
N HIS A 148 16.49 -13.89 2.04
CA HIS A 148 17.24 -14.57 0.97
C HIS A 148 16.45 -15.71 0.30
N GLY A 149 15.21 -15.95 0.72
CA GLY A 149 14.31 -16.91 0.08
C GLY A 149 14.58 -18.37 0.46
N TYR A 150 15.18 -18.61 1.63
CA TYR A 150 15.54 -19.96 2.10
C TYR A 150 14.37 -20.66 2.77
N LEU A 151 13.33 -20.99 2.01
CA LEU A 151 12.12 -21.66 2.50
C LEU A 151 12.41 -22.93 3.34
N PRO A 152 13.32 -23.85 2.92
CA PRO A 152 13.64 -25.02 3.74
C PRO A 152 14.17 -24.66 5.14
N ILE A 153 14.91 -23.55 5.26
CA ILE A 153 15.42 -23.08 6.54
C ILE A 153 14.28 -22.51 7.38
N ILE A 154 13.35 -21.75 6.79
CA ILE A 154 12.15 -21.25 7.50
C ILE A 154 11.34 -22.42 8.09
N GLN A 155 11.13 -23.48 7.30
CA GLN A 155 10.43 -24.68 7.72
C GLN A 155 11.13 -25.38 8.89
N ILE A 156 12.46 -25.56 8.80
CA ILE A 156 13.25 -26.16 9.88
C ILE A 156 13.21 -25.30 11.14
N LEU A 157 13.30 -23.97 11.03
CA LEU A 157 13.20 -23.07 12.17
C LEU A 157 11.84 -23.20 12.87
N GLU A 158 10.74 -23.22 12.11
CA GLU A 158 9.39 -23.45 12.68
C GLU A 158 9.31 -24.80 13.40
N GLU A 159 9.76 -25.88 12.77
CA GLU A 159 9.75 -27.24 13.36
C GLU A 159 10.49 -27.33 14.69
N HIS A 160 11.46 -26.44 14.93
CA HIS A 160 12.26 -26.40 16.16
C HIS A 160 11.80 -25.32 17.15
N GLY A 161 10.67 -24.66 16.90
CA GLY A 161 10.01 -23.79 17.88
C GLY A 161 10.23 -22.28 17.68
N PHE A 162 10.76 -21.84 16.53
CA PHE A 162 10.73 -20.42 16.20
C PHE A 162 9.30 -19.98 15.86
N ASP A 163 8.85 -18.89 16.49
CA ASP A 163 7.57 -18.26 16.14
C ASP A 163 7.74 -17.45 14.84
N LEU A 164 7.07 -17.89 13.78
CA LEU A 164 7.12 -17.25 12.46
C LEU A 164 6.53 -15.83 12.43
N ARG A 165 5.74 -15.48 13.46
CA ARG A 165 5.11 -14.16 13.61
C ARG A 165 5.90 -13.23 14.54
N ALA A 166 7.00 -13.73 15.11
CA ALA A 166 7.82 -12.95 16.03
C ALA A 166 8.40 -11.70 15.36
N GLY A 167 8.51 -10.63 16.15
CA GLY A 167 8.96 -9.33 15.67
C GLY A 167 7.96 -8.65 14.73
N GLU A 168 6.66 -8.79 14.99
CA GLU A 168 5.57 -8.13 14.23
C GLU A 168 5.53 -8.58 12.77
N ASP A 169 5.60 -9.90 12.54
CA ASP A 169 5.49 -10.51 11.21
C ASP A 169 6.55 -9.97 10.20
N LYS A 170 7.69 -9.47 10.69
CA LYS A 170 8.81 -8.94 9.88
C LYS A 170 9.35 -9.92 8.84
N ALA A 171 9.28 -11.22 9.13
CA ALA A 171 9.69 -12.26 8.20
C ALA A 171 8.94 -12.14 6.85
N LEU A 172 7.64 -11.85 6.87
CA LEU A 172 6.85 -11.64 5.65
C LEU A 172 7.37 -10.42 4.89
N CYS A 173 7.64 -9.31 5.58
CA CYS A 173 8.18 -8.09 4.97
C CYS A 173 9.53 -8.36 4.27
N PHE A 174 10.42 -9.14 4.90
CA PHE A 174 11.72 -9.50 4.30
C PHE A 174 11.58 -10.40 3.08
N ALA A 175 10.70 -11.41 3.14
CA ALA A 175 10.42 -12.28 2.00
C ALA A 175 9.85 -11.49 0.81
N VAL A 176 8.92 -10.57 1.06
CA VAL A 176 8.34 -9.71 0.02
C VAL A 176 9.38 -8.75 -0.55
N ARG A 177 10.20 -8.13 0.29
CA ARG A 177 11.29 -7.22 -0.15
C ARG A 177 12.31 -7.92 -1.04
N GLY A 178 12.65 -9.17 -0.72
CA GLY A 178 13.56 -10.01 -1.52
C GLY A 178 12.92 -10.64 -2.75
N ASN A 179 11.61 -10.43 -2.98
CA ASN A 179 10.83 -11.15 -4.00
C ASN A 179 10.96 -12.68 -3.87
N HIS A 180 10.60 -13.19 -2.70
CA HIS A 180 10.63 -14.62 -2.40
C HIS A 180 9.20 -15.14 -2.19
N ILE A 181 8.46 -15.26 -3.30
CA ILE A 181 7.05 -15.71 -3.36
C ILE A 181 6.79 -16.98 -2.54
N ASP A 182 7.64 -18.00 -2.64
CA ASP A 182 7.43 -19.26 -1.91
C ASP A 182 7.57 -19.10 -0.39
N CYS A 183 8.50 -18.25 0.05
CA CYS A 183 8.66 -17.91 1.46
C CYS A 183 7.46 -17.09 1.96
N ALA A 184 7.05 -16.07 1.19
CA ALA A 184 5.88 -15.26 1.52
C ALA A 184 4.63 -16.15 1.62
N ARG A 185 4.35 -16.99 0.61
CA ARG A 185 3.24 -17.94 0.60
C ARG A 185 3.22 -18.84 1.84
N TYR A 186 4.39 -19.37 2.21
CA TYR A 186 4.51 -20.20 3.40
C TYR A 186 4.20 -19.43 4.69
N LEU A 187 4.75 -18.22 4.85
CA LEU A 187 4.49 -17.38 6.01
C LEU A 187 3.01 -16.97 6.11
N ILE A 188 2.37 -16.67 4.99
CA ILE A 188 0.92 -16.37 4.90
C ILE A 188 0.10 -17.58 5.35
N LEU A 189 0.43 -18.79 4.85
CA LEU A 189 -0.21 -20.04 5.25
C LEU A 189 -0.10 -20.29 6.77
N LYS A 190 0.97 -19.80 7.40
CA LYS A 190 1.21 -19.88 8.85
C LYS A 190 0.57 -18.73 9.64
N GLY A 191 -0.28 -17.93 9.00
CA GLY A 191 -1.08 -16.89 9.65
C GLY A 191 -0.32 -15.60 9.90
N ALA A 192 0.71 -15.29 9.10
CA ALA A 192 1.39 -14.00 9.17
C ALA A 192 0.39 -12.85 8.93
N ASN A 193 0.53 -11.76 9.69
CA ASN A 193 -0.27 -10.55 9.48
C ASN A 193 0.13 -9.87 8.16
N LEU A 194 -0.79 -9.84 7.21
CA LEU A 194 -0.57 -9.24 5.89
C LEU A 194 -0.47 -7.70 5.94
N ASN A 195 -1.03 -7.10 6.99
CA ASN A 195 -1.06 -5.64 7.21
C ASN A 195 0.04 -5.18 8.16
N ALA A 196 1.03 -6.05 8.45
CA ALA A 196 2.13 -5.74 9.34
C ALA A 196 2.86 -4.45 8.93
N GLN A 197 3.30 -3.68 9.93
CA GLN A 197 4.03 -2.41 9.76
C GLN A 197 3.32 -1.41 8.83
N ASN A 198 2.02 -1.22 9.01
CA ASN A 198 1.21 -0.31 8.18
C ASN A 198 1.24 -0.73 6.69
N GLU A 199 0.85 -1.98 6.42
CA GLU A 199 0.69 -2.53 5.06
C GLU A 199 2.01 -2.58 4.26
N LEU A 200 3.16 -2.60 4.96
CA LEU A 200 4.47 -2.62 4.33
C LEU A 200 4.66 -3.77 3.32
N PRO A 201 4.13 -4.99 3.54
CA PRO A 201 4.20 -6.06 2.54
C PRO A 201 3.59 -5.64 1.19
N LEU A 202 2.34 -5.15 1.18
CA LEU A 202 1.66 -4.76 -0.06
C LEU A 202 2.34 -3.57 -0.73
N LYS A 203 2.73 -2.52 0.03
CA LYS A 203 3.48 -1.37 -0.49
C LYS A 203 4.80 -1.82 -1.14
N THR A 204 5.51 -2.74 -0.51
CA THR A 204 6.79 -3.26 -1.02
C THR A 204 6.61 -4.07 -2.30
N ALA A 205 5.59 -4.92 -2.38
CA ALA A 205 5.29 -5.70 -3.59
C ALA A 205 4.98 -4.78 -4.79
N ILE A 206 4.21 -3.70 -4.56
CA ILE A 206 3.90 -2.69 -5.58
C ILE A 206 5.16 -1.96 -6.06
N VAL A 207 6.00 -1.48 -5.12
CA VAL A 207 7.26 -0.79 -5.47
C VAL A 207 8.21 -1.70 -6.25
N ASN A 208 8.24 -2.99 -5.92
CA ASN A 208 9.05 -3.98 -6.62
C ASN A 208 8.49 -4.32 -8.02
N GLY A 209 7.25 -3.96 -8.32
CA GLY A 209 6.61 -4.29 -9.60
C GLY A 209 6.23 -5.75 -9.73
N ASP A 210 6.03 -6.45 -8.62
CA ASP A 210 5.76 -7.88 -8.63
C ASP A 210 4.25 -8.16 -8.54
N LEU A 211 3.64 -8.35 -9.71
CA LEU A 211 2.21 -8.62 -9.83
C LEU A 211 1.79 -9.93 -9.16
N ASP A 212 2.61 -10.97 -9.22
CA ASP A 212 2.30 -12.28 -8.64
C ASP A 212 2.28 -12.19 -7.11
N MET A 213 3.23 -11.45 -6.53
CA MET A 213 3.25 -11.19 -5.10
C MET A 213 2.08 -10.31 -4.66
N VAL A 214 1.72 -9.27 -5.44
CA VAL A 214 0.55 -8.44 -5.17
C VAL A 214 -0.72 -9.28 -5.17
N ASN A 215 -0.96 -10.07 -6.22
CA ASN A 215 -2.12 -10.94 -6.32
C ASN A 215 -2.19 -11.94 -5.16
N MET A 216 -1.07 -12.56 -4.81
CA MET A 216 -1.01 -13.48 -3.68
C MET A 216 -1.43 -12.81 -2.36
N LEU A 217 -0.89 -11.62 -2.07
CA LEU A 217 -1.22 -10.89 -0.85
C LEU A 217 -2.71 -10.53 -0.80
N LEU A 218 -3.25 -10.01 -1.90
CA LEU A 218 -4.67 -9.63 -2.01
C LEU A 218 -5.60 -10.83 -1.89
N ASP A 219 -5.30 -11.93 -2.59
CA ASP A 219 -6.11 -13.15 -2.57
C ASP A 219 -6.14 -13.81 -1.18
N ASN A 220 -5.14 -13.53 -0.33
CA ASN A 220 -5.09 -14.01 1.05
C ASN A 220 -5.63 -13.00 2.08
N GLY A 221 -6.23 -11.90 1.63
CA GLY A 221 -6.93 -10.94 2.49
C GLY A 221 -6.07 -9.80 3.03
N ALA A 222 -4.98 -9.43 2.33
CA ALA A 222 -4.30 -8.16 2.61
C ALA A 222 -5.32 -7.02 2.45
N GLU A 223 -5.41 -6.17 3.48
CA GLU A 223 -6.39 -5.09 3.48
C GLU A 223 -5.95 -3.99 2.52
N LEU A 224 -6.93 -3.52 1.75
CA LEU A 224 -6.84 -2.27 1.02
C LEU A 224 -7.64 -1.26 1.86
N ILE A 225 -6.98 -0.59 2.82
CA ILE A 225 -7.70 0.28 3.77
C ILE A 225 -8.32 1.47 3.03
N SER A 226 -9.58 1.77 3.34
CA SER A 226 -10.45 2.72 2.61
C SER A 226 -10.06 4.20 2.68
N VAL A 227 -9.03 4.54 3.47
CA VAL A 227 -8.53 5.92 3.59
C VAL A 227 -7.32 6.18 2.68
N ALA A 228 -6.81 5.14 2.01
CA ALA A 228 -5.59 5.16 1.19
C ALA A 228 -5.76 4.40 -0.16
N GLU A 229 -6.99 4.26 -0.65
CA GLU A 229 -7.30 3.56 -1.92
C GLU A 229 -6.56 4.17 -3.12
N ASP A 230 -6.44 5.50 -3.14
CA ASP A 230 -5.64 6.23 -4.11
C ASP A 230 -4.13 6.08 -3.85
N GLU A 231 -3.68 5.79 -2.62
CA GLU A 231 -2.25 5.70 -2.30
C GLU A 231 -1.59 4.51 -3.00
N PHE A 232 -2.20 3.32 -2.96
CA PHE A 232 -1.62 2.13 -3.58
C PHE A 232 -1.63 2.19 -5.10
N VAL A 233 -2.73 2.69 -5.68
CA VAL A 233 -2.85 2.90 -7.13
C VAL A 233 -1.89 4.01 -7.58
N ALA A 234 -1.85 5.16 -6.90
CA ALA A 234 -0.91 6.24 -7.19
C ALA A 234 0.54 5.82 -6.99
N LEU A 235 0.83 4.95 -6.00
CA LEU A 235 2.15 4.36 -5.80
C LEU A 235 2.54 3.49 -6.99
N ALA A 236 1.65 2.59 -7.43
CA ALA A 236 1.89 1.77 -8.62
C ALA A 236 2.15 2.64 -9.87
N GLU A 237 1.34 3.69 -10.08
CA GLU A 237 1.48 4.61 -11.22
C GLU A 237 2.75 5.47 -11.14
N ARG A 238 3.13 5.94 -9.95
CA ARG A 238 4.39 6.66 -9.71
C ARG A 238 5.60 5.83 -10.13
N TYR A 239 5.55 4.52 -9.94
CA TYR A 239 6.58 3.57 -10.36
C TYR A 239 6.34 3.00 -11.76
N LYS A 240 5.34 3.52 -12.51
CA LYS A 240 4.97 3.11 -13.87
C LYS A 240 4.54 1.65 -13.99
N GLN A 241 4.00 1.08 -12.92
CA GLN A 241 3.48 -0.29 -12.84
C GLN A 241 2.00 -0.33 -13.23
N PHE A 242 1.69 -0.06 -14.49
CA PHE A 242 0.31 0.09 -14.97
C PHE A 242 -0.54 -1.18 -14.83
N GLU A 243 0.07 -2.36 -14.99
CA GLU A 243 -0.62 -3.64 -14.85
C GLU A 243 -1.04 -3.90 -13.39
N ILE A 244 -0.16 -3.58 -12.44
CA ILE A 244 -0.47 -3.64 -11.01
C ILE A 244 -1.54 -2.60 -10.65
N ALA A 245 -1.42 -1.36 -11.16
CA ALA A 245 -2.43 -0.33 -10.95
C ALA A 245 -3.82 -0.77 -11.44
N ASN A 246 -3.89 -1.39 -12.63
CA ASN A 246 -5.14 -1.92 -13.17
C ASN A 246 -5.66 -3.11 -12.35
N THR A 247 -4.78 -4.00 -11.90
CA THR A 247 -5.16 -5.14 -11.06
C THR A 247 -5.73 -4.68 -9.72
N LEU A 248 -5.08 -3.69 -9.08
CA LEU A 248 -5.57 -3.06 -7.86
C LEU A 248 -6.94 -2.43 -8.09
N ARG A 249 -7.11 -1.67 -9.19
CA ARG A 249 -8.42 -1.09 -9.57
C ARG A 249 -9.51 -2.15 -9.74
N THR A 250 -9.20 -3.25 -10.42
CA THR A 250 -10.15 -4.35 -10.63
C THR A 250 -10.52 -5.02 -9.31
N LYS A 251 -9.52 -5.37 -8.47
CA LYS A 251 -9.76 -5.99 -7.16
C LYS A 251 -10.54 -5.06 -6.23
N LEU A 252 -10.20 -3.78 -6.20
CA LEU A 252 -10.94 -2.77 -5.45
C LEU A 252 -12.40 -2.65 -5.95
N ALA A 253 -12.63 -2.74 -7.26
CA ALA A 253 -13.97 -2.74 -7.85
C ALA A 253 -14.76 -4.03 -7.54
N GLU A 254 -14.10 -5.19 -7.48
CA GLU A 254 -14.70 -6.48 -7.09
C GLU A 254 -15.06 -6.53 -5.61
N MET A 255 -14.21 -5.98 -4.74
CA MET A 255 -14.40 -5.95 -3.29
C MET A 255 -15.49 -4.95 -2.84
N HIS A 256 -16.09 -4.20 -3.77
CA HIS A 256 -16.97 -3.06 -3.46
C HIS A 256 -16.29 -1.98 -2.58
N ILE A 257 -14.95 -1.92 -2.59
CA ILE A 257 -14.15 -1.03 -1.74
C ILE A 257 -13.80 0.26 -2.47
N VAL A 258 -13.42 0.23 -3.76
CA VAL A 258 -13.47 1.46 -4.55
C VAL A 258 -14.92 1.71 -4.93
N PRO A 259 -15.54 2.83 -4.51
CA PRO A 259 -16.75 3.27 -5.19
C PRO A 259 -16.32 3.33 -6.64
N ARG A 260 -17.05 2.65 -7.54
CA ARG A 260 -17.07 3.09 -8.93
C ARG A 260 -17.17 4.60 -8.80
N LEU A 261 -16.10 5.34 -9.15
CA LEU A 261 -16.25 6.73 -9.48
C LEU A 261 -17.35 6.64 -10.50
N ASN A 262 -18.53 7.04 -10.05
CA ASN A 262 -19.72 6.59 -10.68
C ASN A 262 -19.83 7.55 -11.85
N THR A 263 -19.04 7.26 -12.89
CA THR A 263 -19.22 7.71 -14.25
C THR A 263 -20.59 7.26 -14.78
N LYS A 264 -21.31 6.43 -13.99
CA LYS A 264 -22.72 6.06 -14.13
C LYS A 264 -23.64 6.64 -13.03
N GLN A 265 -23.20 7.60 -12.19
CA GLN A 265 -24.14 8.31 -11.32
C GLN A 265 -24.75 9.28 -12.28
N SER A 266 -26.04 9.06 -12.54
CA SER A 266 -26.83 10.01 -13.27
C SER A 266 -26.51 11.39 -12.71
N THR A 267 -25.99 12.28 -13.56
CA THR A 267 -25.83 13.70 -13.20
C THR A 267 -27.17 14.32 -12.80
N HIS A 268 -28.30 13.61 -12.99
CA HIS A 268 -29.65 13.97 -12.59
C HIS A 268 -30.04 13.57 -11.15
N THR A 269 -29.09 13.33 -10.24
CA THR A 269 -29.45 13.30 -8.82
C THR A 269 -29.61 14.73 -8.32
N SER A 270 -30.65 14.99 -7.52
CA SER A 270 -30.98 16.35 -7.08
C SER A 270 -29.82 17.05 -6.35
N SER A 271 -28.96 16.28 -5.67
CA SER A 271 -27.74 16.79 -5.01
C SER A 271 -26.69 17.25 -6.01
N VAL A 272 -26.34 16.44 -7.01
CA VAL A 272 -25.38 16.79 -8.07
C VAL A 272 -25.88 17.96 -8.89
N ASP A 273 -27.17 17.97 -9.25
CA ASP A 273 -27.80 19.12 -9.92
C ASP A 273 -27.67 20.40 -9.08
N SER A 274 -27.75 20.32 -7.76
CA SER A 274 -27.70 21.49 -6.87
C SER A 274 -26.28 22.01 -6.67
N SER A 275 -25.29 21.14 -6.45
CA SER A 275 -23.89 21.54 -6.34
C SER A 275 -23.32 22.04 -7.67
N ALA A 276 -23.69 21.41 -8.79
CA ALA A 276 -23.32 21.89 -10.12
C ALA A 276 -23.96 23.25 -10.43
N ALA A 277 -25.23 23.46 -10.06
CA ALA A 277 -25.88 24.75 -10.16
C ALA A 277 -25.19 25.83 -9.32
N GLU A 278 -24.76 25.51 -8.11
CA GLU A 278 -24.04 26.45 -7.24
C GLU A 278 -22.67 26.82 -7.83
N SER A 279 -21.91 25.84 -8.30
CA SER A 279 -20.64 26.06 -8.99
C SER A 279 -20.79 26.93 -10.25
N ALA A 280 -21.84 26.68 -11.04
CA ALA A 280 -22.18 27.51 -12.19
C ALA A 280 -22.48 28.97 -11.79
N LEU A 281 -23.17 29.19 -10.67
CA LEU A 281 -23.44 30.52 -10.12
C LEU A 281 -22.16 31.21 -9.60
N ARG A 282 -21.23 30.47 -9.00
CA ARG A 282 -19.92 30.99 -8.57
C ARG A 282 -19.10 31.46 -9.78
N LEU A 283 -19.02 30.65 -10.84
CA LEU A 283 -18.39 31.05 -12.11
C LEU A 283 -19.08 32.28 -12.72
N GLN A 284 -20.42 32.29 -12.73
CA GLN A 284 -21.20 33.44 -13.20
C GLN A 284 -20.93 34.70 -12.38
N LYS A 285 -20.72 34.59 -11.07
CA LYS A 285 -20.34 35.71 -10.20
C LYS A 285 -18.92 36.20 -10.49
N ARG A 286 -17.97 35.28 -10.72
CA ARG A 286 -16.56 35.61 -10.98
C ARG A 286 -16.34 36.24 -12.37
N TYR A 287 -16.92 35.64 -13.40
CA TYR A 287 -16.63 35.97 -14.80
C TYR A 287 -17.78 36.69 -15.50
N GLY A 288 -18.97 36.74 -14.91
CA GLY A 288 -20.16 37.30 -15.52
C GLY A 288 -20.01 38.73 -15.99
N ASP A 289 -19.45 39.59 -15.15
CA ASP A 289 -19.27 41.01 -15.45
C ASP A 289 -18.17 41.25 -16.50
N LYS A 290 -17.30 40.25 -16.72
CA LYS A 290 -16.26 40.28 -17.76
C LYS A 290 -16.83 40.01 -19.16
N LEU A 291 -17.96 39.29 -19.26
CA LEU A 291 -18.65 38.96 -20.53
C LEU A 291 -19.39 40.17 -21.15
N LYS A 292 -18.64 41.22 -21.48
CA LYS A 292 -19.15 42.32 -22.33
C LYS A 292 -19.33 41.82 -23.77
N PRO A 293 -20.19 42.45 -24.60
CA PRO A 293 -20.46 41.99 -25.97
C PRO A 293 -19.18 41.72 -26.79
N ALA A 294 -18.19 42.60 -26.69
CA ALA A 294 -16.90 42.43 -27.38
C ALA A 294 -16.10 41.20 -26.92
N LEU A 295 -16.16 40.82 -25.64
CA LEU A 295 -15.50 39.63 -25.14
C LEU A 295 -16.27 38.37 -25.51
N ILE A 296 -17.61 38.43 -25.52
CA ILE A 296 -18.47 37.33 -25.96
C ILE A 296 -18.12 36.93 -27.40
N ASP A 297 -18.06 37.89 -28.32
CA ASP A 297 -17.75 37.61 -29.73
C ASP A 297 -16.33 37.05 -29.91
N LYS A 298 -15.37 37.57 -29.14
CA LYS A 298 -14.00 37.05 -29.12
C LYS A 298 -13.96 35.60 -28.61
N THR A 299 -14.60 35.32 -27.48
CA THR A 299 -14.61 33.97 -26.89
C THR A 299 -15.35 32.98 -27.78
N ILE A 300 -16.46 33.37 -28.40
CA ILE A 300 -17.13 32.53 -29.40
C ILE A 300 -16.17 32.22 -30.56
N SER A 301 -15.43 33.22 -31.06
CA SER A 301 -14.48 33.01 -32.15
C SER A 301 -13.34 32.05 -31.77
N GLU A 302 -12.81 32.14 -30.54
CA GLU A 302 -11.79 31.24 -30.01
C GLU A 302 -12.32 29.80 -29.90
N ILE A 303 -13.50 29.63 -29.31
CA ILE A 303 -14.16 28.32 -29.18
C ILE A 303 -14.42 27.71 -30.56
N THR A 304 -14.93 28.50 -31.51
CA THR A 304 -15.19 28.03 -32.88
C THR A 304 -13.89 27.61 -33.56
N MET A 305 -12.80 28.38 -33.41
CA MET A 305 -11.49 28.03 -33.97
C MET A 305 -10.98 26.70 -33.39
N TRP A 306 -11.08 26.51 -32.07
CA TRP A 306 -10.75 25.23 -31.42
C TRP A 306 -11.66 24.10 -31.93
N GLY A 307 -12.95 24.37 -32.10
CA GLY A 307 -13.92 23.45 -32.68
C GLY A 307 -13.55 22.98 -34.09
N THR A 308 -12.90 23.81 -34.92
CA THR A 308 -12.44 23.38 -36.26
C THR A 308 -11.35 22.33 -36.21
N VAL A 309 -10.54 22.31 -35.14
CA VAL A 309 -9.54 21.25 -34.93
C VAL A 309 -10.24 19.91 -34.70
N LEU A 310 -11.34 19.92 -33.94
CA LEU A 310 -12.16 18.74 -33.69
C LEU A 310 -12.89 18.26 -34.95
N SER A 311 -13.43 19.18 -35.75
CA SER A 311 -14.16 18.84 -36.99
C SER A 311 -13.29 18.24 -38.08
N ASN A 312 -12.01 18.59 -38.11
CA ASN A 312 -11.03 18.10 -39.08
C ASN A 312 -10.39 16.76 -38.66
N SER A 313 -10.77 16.24 -37.50
CA SER A 313 -10.25 14.98 -36.99
C SER A 313 -10.89 13.76 -37.69
N LYS A 314 -10.14 12.65 -37.69
CA LYS A 314 -10.65 11.33 -38.08
C LYS A 314 -11.32 10.59 -36.91
N SER A 315 -11.22 11.12 -35.68
CA SER A 315 -11.81 10.49 -34.50
C SER A 315 -13.32 10.76 -34.44
N GLN A 316 -14.11 9.70 -34.26
CA GLN A 316 -15.55 9.83 -34.04
C GLN A 316 -15.88 10.58 -32.76
N GLU A 317 -15.03 10.49 -31.74
CA GLU A 317 -15.20 11.21 -30.47
C GLU A 317 -15.10 12.72 -30.66
N GLU A 318 -14.14 13.16 -31.46
CA GLU A 318 -13.89 14.58 -31.73
C GLU A 318 -14.96 15.17 -32.64
N LEU A 319 -15.46 14.39 -33.61
CA LEU A 319 -16.61 14.78 -34.42
C LEU A 319 -17.89 14.90 -33.58
N ALA A 320 -18.10 14.03 -32.59
CA ALA A 320 -19.25 14.11 -31.68
C ALA A 320 -19.13 15.29 -30.71
N ALA A 321 -17.95 15.51 -30.12
CA ALA A 321 -17.67 16.69 -29.32
C ALA A 321 -17.90 18.00 -30.11
N HIS A 322 -17.50 18.02 -31.39
CA HIS A 322 -17.76 19.16 -32.28
C HIS A 322 -19.26 19.42 -32.47
N ARG A 323 -20.09 18.38 -32.65
CA ARG A 323 -21.55 18.54 -32.78
C ARG A 323 -22.17 19.10 -31.51
N ALA A 324 -21.79 18.60 -30.33
CA ALA A 324 -22.27 19.14 -29.05
C ALA A 324 -21.85 20.60 -28.86
N LEU A 325 -20.62 20.94 -29.24
CA LEU A 325 -20.13 22.30 -29.18
C LEU A 325 -20.96 23.25 -30.06
N ASP A 326 -21.25 22.82 -31.29
CA ASP A 326 -22.08 23.56 -32.24
C ASP A 326 -23.52 23.73 -31.74
N ASP A 327 -24.11 22.69 -31.15
CA ASP A 327 -25.43 22.72 -30.52
C ASP A 327 -25.47 23.73 -29.37
N LEU A 328 -24.51 23.67 -28.44
CA LEU A 328 -24.43 24.59 -27.30
C LEU A 328 -24.21 26.06 -27.74
N LEU A 329 -23.46 26.30 -28.82
CA LEU A 329 -23.22 27.65 -29.34
C LEU A 329 -24.45 28.25 -30.06
N LYS A 330 -25.27 27.41 -30.70
CA LYS A 330 -26.50 27.80 -31.41
C LYS A 330 -27.74 27.78 -30.52
N GLY A 331 -27.69 27.01 -29.43
CA GLY A 331 -28.79 26.77 -28.52
C GLY A 331 -29.25 28.00 -27.75
N THR A 332 -30.56 28.06 -27.49
CA THR A 332 -31.22 29.09 -26.66
C THR A 332 -31.71 28.54 -25.32
N GLU A 333 -31.23 27.36 -24.94
CA GLU A 333 -31.68 26.61 -23.77
C GLU A 333 -31.19 27.26 -22.46
N ILE A 334 -32.09 27.35 -21.48
CA ILE A 334 -31.81 27.92 -20.15
C ILE A 334 -31.87 26.81 -19.12
N HIS A 335 -30.88 26.78 -18.23
CA HIS A 335 -30.83 25.84 -17.11
C HIS A 335 -31.91 26.15 -16.07
N THR A 336 -32.63 25.12 -15.61
CA THR A 336 -33.86 25.31 -14.82
C THR A 336 -33.62 25.90 -13.43
N LYS A 337 -32.54 25.50 -12.73
CA LYS A 337 -32.24 25.98 -11.37
C LYS A 337 -31.49 27.31 -11.33
N THR A 338 -30.60 27.56 -12.29
CA THR A 338 -29.71 28.74 -12.27
C THR A 338 -30.24 29.89 -13.11
N GLY A 339 -31.14 29.64 -14.06
CA GLY A 339 -31.62 30.64 -15.01
C GLY A 339 -30.55 31.11 -16.01
N ILE A 340 -29.41 30.43 -16.08
CA ILE A 340 -28.30 30.78 -16.99
C ILE A 340 -28.49 30.07 -18.33
N LEU A 341 -28.29 30.80 -19.42
CA LEU A 341 -28.25 30.25 -20.77
C LEU A 341 -27.09 29.24 -20.92
N LEU A 342 -27.34 28.03 -21.46
CA LEU A 342 -26.29 27.00 -21.61
C LEU A 342 -25.11 27.50 -22.47
N LYS A 343 -25.39 28.28 -23.52
CA LYS A 343 -24.36 28.98 -24.30
C LYS A 343 -23.47 29.84 -23.41
N LYS A 344 -24.06 30.60 -22.47
CA LYS A 344 -23.30 31.45 -21.55
C LYS A 344 -22.44 30.63 -20.60
N LEU A 345 -22.93 29.47 -20.15
CA LEU A 345 -22.17 28.55 -19.31
C LEU A 345 -20.96 27.95 -20.04
N LEU A 346 -21.11 27.63 -21.32
CA LEU A 346 -19.98 27.22 -22.16
C LEU A 346 -18.92 28.33 -22.25
N LEU A 347 -19.33 29.60 -22.42
CA LEU A 347 -18.40 30.74 -22.42
C LEU A 347 -17.69 30.90 -21.06
N LEU A 348 -18.43 30.78 -19.96
CA LEU A 348 -17.86 30.84 -18.60
C LEU A 348 -16.86 29.70 -18.37
N THR A 349 -17.18 28.49 -18.83
CA THR A 349 -16.31 27.31 -18.77
C THR A 349 -15.02 27.55 -19.56
N TRP A 350 -15.13 28.08 -20.77
CA TRP A 350 -13.97 28.43 -21.59
C TRP A 350 -13.08 29.46 -20.93
N ILE A 351 -13.66 30.52 -20.36
CA ILE A 351 -12.91 31.57 -19.64
C ILE A 351 -12.23 30.97 -18.40
N ALA A 352 -12.92 30.13 -17.63
CA ALA A 352 -12.35 29.47 -16.46
C ALA A 352 -11.15 28.57 -16.83
N ILE A 353 -11.24 27.83 -17.94
CA ILE A 353 -10.13 27.03 -18.46
C ILE A 353 -8.96 27.91 -18.92
N HIS A 354 -9.19 29.13 -19.39
CA HIS A 354 -8.11 30.02 -19.85
C HIS A 354 -7.63 31.02 -18.80
N ASP A 355 -8.16 30.98 -17.57
CA ASP A 355 -7.72 31.81 -16.45
C ASP A 355 -6.43 31.23 -15.85
N GLU A 356 -5.27 31.68 -16.32
CA GLU A 356 -3.97 31.21 -15.84
C GLU A 356 -3.71 31.49 -14.36
N GLU A 357 -4.40 32.47 -13.75
CA GLU A 357 -4.24 32.78 -12.34
C GLU A 357 -4.95 31.76 -11.43
N HIS A 358 -6.04 31.17 -11.90
CA HIS A 358 -6.91 30.30 -11.09
C HIS A 358 -7.00 28.86 -11.58
N ARG A 359 -6.69 28.58 -12.85
CA ARG A 359 -6.67 27.23 -13.41
C ARG A 359 -5.65 26.38 -12.66
N GLN A 360 -6.12 25.24 -12.15
CA GLN A 360 -5.30 24.17 -11.63
C GLN A 360 -4.90 23.24 -12.78
N GLY A 361 -3.60 23.03 -12.96
CA GLY A 361 -3.05 22.15 -13.99
C GLY A 361 -2.84 22.79 -15.37
N GLU A 362 -2.42 21.95 -16.31
CA GLU A 362 -2.03 22.35 -17.65
C GLU A 362 -3.24 22.65 -18.55
N LEU A 363 -3.12 23.68 -19.40
CA LEU A 363 -4.19 24.06 -20.34
C LEU A 363 -4.57 22.91 -21.29
N ALA A 364 -3.58 22.13 -21.73
CA ALA A 364 -3.81 21.00 -22.62
C ALA A 364 -4.71 19.93 -21.99
N GLU A 365 -4.52 19.66 -20.70
CA GLU A 365 -5.31 18.68 -19.96
C GLU A 365 -6.72 19.20 -19.70
N ALA A 366 -6.85 20.49 -19.38
CA ALA A 366 -8.16 21.11 -19.21
C ALA A 366 -9.00 21.13 -20.50
N LEU A 367 -8.37 21.39 -21.65
CA LEU A 367 -9.02 21.29 -22.96
C LEU A 367 -9.37 19.84 -23.33
N ARG A 368 -8.54 18.86 -22.91
CA ARG A 368 -8.84 17.44 -23.07
C ARG A 368 -10.10 17.06 -22.29
N MET A 369 -10.24 17.55 -21.05
CA MET A 369 -11.40 17.30 -20.20
C MET A 369 -12.69 17.96 -20.74
N LEU A 370 -12.60 19.19 -21.25
CA LEU A 370 -13.72 19.84 -21.94
C LEU A 370 -14.18 19.03 -23.17
N LYS A 371 -13.24 18.56 -23.99
CA LYS A 371 -13.52 17.71 -25.16
C LYS A 371 -14.27 16.44 -24.77
N GLU A 372 -13.82 15.78 -23.71
CA GLU A 372 -14.46 14.58 -23.16
C GLU A 372 -15.88 14.87 -22.67
N GLY A 373 -16.08 15.98 -21.96
CA GLY A 373 -17.42 16.42 -21.53
C GLY A 373 -18.37 16.69 -22.70
N LEU A 374 -17.89 17.34 -23.76
CA LEU A 374 -18.67 17.60 -24.97
C LEU A 374 -19.02 16.30 -25.72
N TYR A 375 -18.07 15.37 -25.78
CA TYR A 375 -18.32 14.03 -26.32
C TYR A 375 -19.42 13.31 -25.54
N GLU A 376 -19.34 13.33 -24.21
CA GLU A 376 -20.35 12.74 -23.34
C GLU A 376 -21.72 13.41 -23.48
N ILE A 377 -21.75 14.74 -23.70
CA ILE A 377 -22.99 15.49 -23.96
C ILE A 377 -23.70 14.98 -25.22
N GLN A 378 -22.97 14.66 -26.29
CA GLN A 378 -23.57 14.24 -27.57
C GLN A 378 -24.08 12.78 -27.54
N ARG A 379 -23.50 11.90 -26.72
CA ARG A 379 -23.70 10.45 -26.82
C ARG A 379 -24.59 9.82 -25.75
N GLY A 380 -25.17 10.59 -24.84
CA GLY A 380 -26.18 10.11 -23.88
C GLY A 380 -25.88 8.75 -23.25
N TYR A 381 -25.02 8.69 -22.22
CA TYR A 381 -24.82 7.58 -21.27
C TYR A 381 -25.09 6.11 -21.71
N ASN A 382 -24.61 5.68 -22.88
CA ASN A 382 -24.52 4.25 -23.22
C ASN A 382 -23.06 3.85 -23.47
N LEU A 383 -22.32 3.57 -22.39
CA LEU A 383 -21.14 2.70 -22.44
C LEU A 383 -21.56 1.31 -21.94
N LEU A 384 -22.14 0.51 -22.83
CA LEU A 384 -22.22 -0.94 -22.65
C LEU A 384 -20.85 -1.53 -22.97
N GLU A 385 -20.32 -2.35 -22.08
CA GLU A 385 -19.09 -3.10 -22.31
C GLU A 385 -19.27 -4.05 -23.48
N GLY A 386 -18.43 -3.92 -24.51
CA GLY A 386 -18.22 -4.98 -25.50
C GLY A 386 -18.59 -4.68 -26.96
N ASP A 387 -19.33 -3.61 -27.26
CA ASP A 387 -19.69 -3.34 -28.65
C ASP A 387 -18.66 -2.44 -29.34
N LYS A 388 -17.81 -3.10 -30.14
CA LYS A 388 -17.10 -2.45 -31.24
C LYS A 388 -18.11 -1.85 -32.22
N GLU A 389 -17.88 -0.59 -32.58
CA GLU A 389 -18.13 -0.08 -33.93
C GLU A 389 -19.54 -0.29 -34.52
N SER A 390 -20.59 0.18 -33.84
CA SER A 390 -21.83 0.51 -34.54
C SER A 390 -22.21 1.97 -34.32
N ALA A 391 -22.46 2.66 -35.43
CA ALA A 391 -22.93 4.04 -35.45
C ALA A 391 -24.33 4.10 -34.80
N GLN A 392 -24.40 4.33 -33.50
CA GLN A 392 -25.64 4.69 -32.83
C GLN A 392 -25.90 6.20 -32.95
N GLU A 393 -27.16 6.55 -33.15
CA GLU A 393 -27.68 7.92 -33.33
C GLU A 393 -27.39 8.79 -32.09
N ASP A 394 -27.14 10.09 -32.31
CA ASP A 394 -26.94 11.05 -31.23
C ASP A 394 -28.19 11.07 -30.32
N ILE A 395 -28.00 10.97 -28.99
CA ILE A 395 -29.10 10.93 -28.01
C ILE A 395 -29.13 12.25 -27.25
N ASP A 396 -30.26 12.96 -27.32
CA ASP A 396 -30.41 14.26 -26.67
C ASP A 396 -30.41 14.12 -25.14
N ILE A 397 -29.43 14.72 -24.47
CA ILE A 397 -29.38 14.81 -23.01
C ILE A 397 -30.26 15.98 -22.56
N CYS A 398 -30.98 15.82 -21.45
CA CYS A 398 -31.81 16.90 -20.93
C CYS A 398 -30.97 18.15 -20.62
N ARG A 399 -31.59 19.32 -20.73
CA ARG A 399 -30.94 20.64 -20.59
C ARG A 399 -30.08 20.77 -19.33
N ASP A 400 -30.54 20.20 -18.21
CA ASP A 400 -29.83 20.29 -16.94
C ASP A 400 -28.63 19.34 -16.85
N GLY A 401 -28.71 18.18 -17.53
CA GLY A 401 -27.57 17.27 -17.66
C GLY A 401 -26.40 17.87 -18.44
N LYS A 402 -26.68 18.70 -19.46
CA LYS A 402 -25.65 19.41 -20.25
C LYS A 402 -24.81 20.34 -19.36
N LEU A 403 -25.44 21.09 -18.44
CA LEU A 403 -24.73 21.92 -17.46
C LEU A 403 -23.85 21.07 -16.55
N ASN A 404 -24.44 20.05 -15.92
CA ASN A 404 -23.74 19.28 -14.90
C ASN A 404 -22.47 18.65 -15.47
N LYS A 405 -22.53 18.21 -16.74
CA LYS A 405 -21.37 17.65 -17.41
C LYS A 405 -20.24 18.68 -17.62
N LEU A 406 -20.58 19.92 -17.98
CA LEU A 406 -19.60 20.99 -18.08
C LEU A 406 -18.97 21.31 -16.71
N MET A 407 -19.76 21.31 -15.64
CA MET A 407 -19.24 21.56 -14.29
C MET A 407 -18.40 20.40 -13.77
N GLU A 408 -18.80 19.15 -14.05
CA GLU A 408 -18.06 17.94 -13.65
C GLU A 408 -16.65 17.94 -14.20
N LYS A 409 -16.48 18.29 -15.49
CA LYS A 409 -15.16 18.35 -16.11
C LYS A 409 -14.30 19.52 -15.64
N LEU A 410 -14.87 20.48 -14.89
CA LEU A 410 -14.12 21.56 -14.26
C LEU A 410 -13.73 21.27 -12.80
N VAL A 411 -14.23 20.18 -12.20
CA VAL A 411 -13.82 19.75 -10.86
C VAL A 411 -12.33 19.46 -10.86
N GLY A 412 -11.59 20.07 -9.94
CA GLY A 412 -10.13 19.97 -9.87
C GLY A 412 -9.37 20.79 -10.92
N ILE A 413 -10.06 21.43 -11.88
CA ILE A 413 -9.49 22.39 -12.84
C ILE A 413 -9.65 23.82 -12.38
N HIS A 414 -10.76 24.15 -11.69
CA HIS A 414 -11.03 25.52 -11.26
C HIS A 414 -11.55 25.55 -9.80
N PRO A 415 -10.99 26.41 -8.92
CA PRO A 415 -11.28 26.39 -7.48
C PRO A 415 -12.73 26.77 -7.11
N ASP A 416 -13.44 27.49 -7.99
CA ASP A 416 -14.85 27.82 -7.77
C ASP A 416 -15.82 26.68 -8.15
N VAL A 417 -15.30 25.54 -8.66
CA VAL A 417 -16.12 24.43 -9.13
C VAL A 417 -15.93 23.21 -8.24
N GLU A 418 -16.99 22.88 -7.52
CA GLU A 418 -17.10 21.71 -6.65
C GLU A 418 -18.42 20.99 -6.99
N ILE A 419 -18.38 19.65 -6.98
CA ILE A 419 -19.59 18.84 -7.09
C ILE A 419 -19.63 17.89 -5.90
N ASP A 420 -20.69 18.02 -5.11
CA ASP A 420 -20.92 17.17 -3.95
C ASP A 420 -21.64 15.90 -4.41
N PHE A 421 -20.84 14.85 -4.62
CA PHE A 421 -21.38 13.52 -4.83
C PHE A 421 -21.88 12.98 -3.49
N VAL A 422 -23.17 13.19 -3.21
CA VAL A 422 -23.84 12.43 -2.16
C VAL A 422 -23.97 11.00 -2.67
N THR A 423 -23.32 10.05 -1.99
CA THR A 423 -23.34 8.62 -2.32
C THR A 423 -23.96 7.81 -1.19
N LYS A 424 -24.44 6.60 -1.49
CA LYS A 424 -24.89 5.65 -0.45
C LYS A 424 -23.75 5.30 0.52
N GLU A 425 -22.51 5.42 0.08
CA GLU A 425 -21.31 5.20 0.89
C GLU A 425 -21.14 6.30 1.96
N VAL A 426 -21.20 7.58 1.57
CA VAL A 426 -21.17 8.71 2.53
C VAL A 426 -22.33 8.61 3.51
N ALA A 427 -23.52 8.25 3.02
CA ALA A 427 -24.67 8.00 3.87
C ALA A 427 -24.41 6.84 4.86
N SER A 428 -23.66 5.79 4.47
CA SER A 428 -23.38 4.64 5.33
C SER A 428 -22.46 5.00 6.50
N TYR A 429 -21.45 5.85 6.29
CA TYR A 429 -20.61 6.36 7.39
C TYR A 429 -21.45 7.17 8.39
N LYS A 430 -22.36 8.01 7.87
CA LYS A 430 -23.27 8.79 8.71
C LYS A 430 -24.29 7.91 9.43
N LEU A 431 -24.77 6.84 8.79
CA LEU A 431 -25.66 5.85 9.39
C LEU A 431 -25.03 5.25 10.66
N GLN A 432 -23.75 4.84 10.61
CA GLN A 432 -23.08 4.29 11.78
C GLN A 432 -23.03 5.28 12.95
N ALA A 433 -22.70 6.55 12.68
CA ALA A 433 -22.64 7.59 13.71
C ALA A 433 -24.03 7.87 14.32
N VAL A 434 -25.04 8.02 13.48
CA VAL A 434 -26.43 8.26 13.91
C VAL A 434 -26.94 7.09 14.75
N VAL A 435 -26.65 5.85 14.36
CA VAL A 435 -27.01 4.65 15.12
C VAL A 435 -26.35 4.63 16.49
N ARG A 436 -25.04 4.90 16.58
CA ARG A 436 -24.31 4.97 17.87
C ARG A 436 -24.88 6.06 18.79
N GLU A 437 -25.19 7.23 18.25
CA GLU A 437 -25.78 8.34 19.00
C GLU A 437 -27.17 8.00 19.54
N GLU A 438 -28.05 7.44 18.70
CA GLU A 438 -29.42 7.08 19.09
C GLU A 438 -29.42 5.90 20.07
N ALA A 439 -28.54 4.92 19.88
CA ALA A 439 -28.31 3.84 20.84
C ALA A 439 -27.86 4.39 22.20
N LYS A 440 -26.88 5.30 22.23
CA LYS A 440 -26.37 5.92 23.47
C LYS A 440 -27.46 6.71 24.19
N LYS A 441 -28.25 7.53 23.48
CA LYS A 441 -29.39 8.26 24.04
C LYS A 441 -30.44 7.31 24.62
N PHE A 442 -30.73 6.22 23.92
CA PHE A 442 -31.69 5.21 24.38
C PHE A 442 -31.21 4.52 25.66
N ILE A 443 -29.94 4.13 25.74
CA ILE A 443 -29.34 3.53 26.94
C ILE A 443 -29.38 4.50 28.12
N GLN A 444 -29.01 5.77 27.90
CA GLN A 444 -28.98 6.79 28.95
C GLN A 444 -30.37 7.16 29.49
N SER A 445 -31.42 7.05 28.67
CA SER A 445 -32.81 7.34 29.06
C SER A 445 -33.56 6.12 29.60
N SER A 446 -32.97 4.92 29.52
CA SER A 446 -33.60 3.67 29.95
C SER A 446 -33.36 3.36 31.44
N PRO A 447 -34.33 2.76 32.15
CA PRO A 447 -34.16 2.37 33.55
C PRO A 447 -32.99 1.38 33.75
N PRO A 448 -32.20 1.49 34.84
CA PRO A 448 -31.01 0.65 35.07
C PRO A 448 -31.30 -0.86 35.06
N LEU A 449 -32.50 -1.28 35.48
CA LEU A 449 -32.93 -2.69 35.45
C LEU A 449 -33.11 -3.19 34.01
N LEU A 450 -33.66 -2.36 33.12
CA LEU A 450 -33.87 -2.70 31.71
C LEU A 450 -32.52 -2.83 31.00
N VAL A 451 -31.64 -1.85 31.19
CA VAL A 451 -30.26 -1.85 30.70
C VAL A 451 -29.53 -3.11 31.19
N ASN A 452 -29.48 -3.35 32.51
CA ASN A 452 -28.81 -4.53 33.07
C ASN A 452 -29.40 -5.87 32.59
N SER A 453 -30.68 -5.93 32.24
CA SER A 453 -31.29 -7.13 31.66
C SER A 453 -30.93 -7.35 30.19
N MET A 454 -30.83 -6.27 29.40
CA MET A 454 -30.46 -6.32 27.98
C MET A 454 -28.95 -6.58 27.79
N PHE A 455 -28.09 -6.05 28.66
CA PHE A 455 -26.63 -6.12 28.51
C PHE A 455 -25.95 -7.33 29.18
N LYS A 456 -26.71 -8.28 29.76
CA LYS A 456 -26.16 -9.45 30.47
C LYS A 456 -25.75 -10.64 29.57
N GLN A 457 -26.11 -10.65 28.29
CA GLN A 457 -25.93 -11.84 27.41
C GLN A 457 -25.10 -11.61 26.13
N LYS A 458 -24.27 -10.56 26.11
CA LYS A 458 -23.51 -9.97 24.97
C LYS A 458 -24.21 -8.69 24.47
N PRO A 459 -23.48 -7.57 24.35
CA PRO A 459 -24.05 -6.32 23.88
C PRO A 459 -24.26 -6.41 22.36
N THR A 460 -25.49 -6.63 21.90
CA THR A 460 -25.80 -6.52 20.47
C THR A 460 -26.86 -5.46 20.24
N LEU A 461 -26.63 -4.66 19.20
CA LEU A 461 -27.51 -3.58 18.78
C LEU A 461 -28.90 -4.12 18.37
N GLU A 462 -28.99 -5.38 17.96
CA GLU A 462 -30.23 -6.12 17.68
C GLU A 462 -31.28 -5.96 18.80
N SER A 463 -30.84 -6.01 20.06
CA SER A 463 -31.75 -5.96 21.23
C SER A 463 -32.49 -4.63 21.39
N ILE A 464 -31.94 -3.54 20.84
CA ILE A 464 -32.50 -2.18 20.94
C ILE A 464 -32.90 -1.60 19.59
N TRP A 465 -32.65 -2.31 18.48
CA TRP A 465 -32.82 -1.82 17.12
C TRP A 465 -34.24 -1.33 16.84
N ASP A 466 -35.26 -2.14 17.17
CA ASP A 466 -36.66 -1.77 16.97
C ASP A 466 -37.07 -0.50 17.73
N SER A 467 -36.39 -0.21 18.84
CA SER A 467 -36.65 0.98 19.67
C SER A 467 -35.99 2.25 19.12
N ILE A 468 -34.95 2.13 18.29
CA ILE A 468 -34.20 3.26 17.72
C ILE A 468 -34.42 3.43 16.20
N HIS A 469 -34.88 2.39 15.50
CA HIS A 469 -35.00 2.31 14.03
C HIS A 469 -35.65 3.55 13.41
N GLU A 470 -36.86 3.91 13.85
CA GLU A 470 -37.60 5.03 13.26
C GLU A 470 -36.90 6.39 13.46
N ARG A 471 -36.18 6.57 14.58
CA ARG A 471 -35.40 7.80 14.81
C ARG A 471 -34.19 7.87 13.89
N VAL A 472 -33.51 6.73 13.69
CA VAL A 472 -32.40 6.60 12.73
C VAL A 472 -32.91 6.84 11.31
N LYS A 473 -33.98 6.16 10.90
CA LYS A 473 -34.60 6.29 9.57
C LYS A 473 -34.98 7.73 9.26
N LYS A 474 -35.63 8.42 10.21
CA LYS A 474 -35.98 9.85 10.06
C LYS A 474 -34.76 10.74 9.86
N ARG A 475 -33.74 10.65 10.73
CA ARG A 475 -32.52 11.46 10.64
C ARG A 475 -31.76 11.21 9.34
N MET A 476 -31.69 9.94 8.91
CA MET A 476 -31.04 9.58 7.65
C MET A 476 -31.81 10.11 6.44
N PHE A 477 -33.14 10.12 6.47
CA PHE A 477 -33.91 10.64 5.36
C PHE A 477 -33.82 12.17 5.25
N GLU A 478 -33.78 12.89 6.37
CA GLU A 478 -33.62 14.36 6.38
C GLU A 478 -32.35 14.81 5.64
N GLU A 479 -31.26 14.05 5.74
CA GLU A 479 -29.98 14.38 5.11
C GLU A 479 -29.75 13.71 3.75
N PHE A 480 -30.31 12.51 3.51
CA PHE A 480 -29.98 11.69 2.34
C PHE A 480 -31.19 11.30 1.49
N SER A 481 -32.34 11.97 1.63
CA SER A 481 -33.55 11.69 0.83
C SER A 481 -33.30 11.70 -0.67
N ALA A 482 -32.34 12.50 -1.15
CA ALA A 482 -31.99 12.60 -2.57
C ALA A 482 -31.42 11.30 -3.18
N LEU A 483 -30.98 10.35 -2.35
CA LEU A 483 -30.47 9.04 -2.77
C LEU A 483 -31.56 8.00 -3.01
N PHE A 484 -32.80 8.29 -2.61
CA PHE A 484 -33.90 7.33 -2.54
C PHE A 484 -35.17 7.92 -3.15
N LYS A 485 -36.11 7.07 -3.59
CA LYS A 485 -37.32 7.52 -4.29
C LYS A 485 -38.31 8.21 -3.34
N SER A 486 -38.41 7.74 -2.11
CA SER A 486 -39.32 8.26 -1.08
C SER A 486 -38.94 7.74 0.31
N TYR A 487 -39.62 8.22 1.35
CA TYR A 487 -39.40 7.76 2.74
C TYR A 487 -39.71 6.26 2.94
N ASP A 488 -40.65 5.75 2.14
CA ASP A 488 -41.12 4.36 2.18
C ASP A 488 -40.45 3.49 1.11
N ASP A 489 -39.36 3.98 0.49
CA ASP A 489 -38.60 3.23 -0.50
C ASP A 489 -37.99 1.97 0.14
N ALA A 490 -38.22 0.81 -0.48
CA ALA A 490 -37.69 -0.47 -0.02
C ALA A 490 -36.15 -0.47 -0.01
N ASP A 491 -35.51 0.23 -0.95
CA ASP A 491 -34.05 0.36 -1.00
C ASP A 491 -33.54 1.23 0.17
N PHE A 492 -34.31 2.23 0.61
CA PHE A 492 -33.98 3.05 1.76
C PHE A 492 -34.16 2.28 3.07
N ASP A 493 -35.26 1.53 3.20
CA ASP A 493 -35.52 0.71 4.39
C ASP A 493 -34.44 -0.36 4.56
N SER A 494 -34.05 -1.04 3.47
CA SER A 494 -32.94 -2.00 3.49
C SER A 494 -31.61 -1.34 3.84
N PHE A 495 -31.35 -0.12 3.34
CA PHE A 495 -30.14 0.64 3.65
C PHE A 495 -30.06 1.01 5.14
N VAL A 496 -31.13 1.53 5.72
CA VAL A 496 -31.17 1.88 7.15
C VAL A 496 -31.06 0.64 8.03
N ARG A 497 -31.67 -0.49 7.64
CA ARG A 497 -31.57 -1.78 8.35
C ARG A 497 -30.15 -2.30 8.49
N MET A 498 -29.22 -1.95 7.60
CA MET A 498 -27.80 -2.28 7.76
C MET A 498 -27.19 -1.69 9.03
N GLY A 499 -27.81 -0.65 9.60
CA GLY A 499 -27.42 -0.08 10.86
C GLY A 499 -27.48 -1.06 12.04
N ILE A 500 -28.22 -2.17 11.95
CA ILE A 500 -28.30 -3.19 13.02
C ILE A 500 -26.95 -3.87 13.31
N TYR A 501 -26.04 -3.87 12.35
CA TYR A 501 -24.73 -4.51 12.46
C TYR A 501 -23.62 -3.57 12.95
N VAL A 502 -23.98 -2.34 13.36
CA VAL A 502 -23.00 -1.35 13.84
C VAL A 502 -22.49 -1.73 15.22
N ASP A 503 -21.17 -1.87 15.33
CA ASP A 503 -20.50 -2.11 16.61
C ASP A 503 -20.53 -0.85 17.49
N LEU A 504 -20.87 -1.06 18.77
CA LEU A 504 -20.97 -0.05 19.82
C LEU A 504 -19.66 0.09 20.62
N GLU A 505 -18.69 -0.83 20.50
CA GLU A 505 -17.50 -0.91 21.39
C GLU A 505 -16.21 -0.24 20.88
N SER A 506 -16.21 0.46 19.74
CA SER A 506 -15.02 1.25 19.32
C SER A 506 -14.98 2.64 19.97
N GLY A 507 -14.65 2.68 21.26
CA GLY A 507 -14.52 3.95 21.98
C GLY A 507 -13.97 3.88 23.40
N SER A 508 -12.76 3.33 23.62
CA SER A 508 -11.78 3.85 24.61
C SER A 508 -10.59 2.90 24.84
N SER A 509 -9.42 3.28 24.35
CA SER A 509 -8.13 2.97 25.00
C SER A 509 -7.22 4.21 24.97
N GLN A 510 -7.76 5.35 25.38
CA GLN A 510 -6.95 6.31 26.15
C GLN A 510 -7.19 6.01 27.62
N SER A 511 -6.37 5.10 28.16
CA SER A 511 -6.17 5.04 29.60
C SER A 511 -5.45 6.31 30.02
N THR A 512 -6.21 7.23 30.60
CA THR A 512 -5.68 8.26 31.48
C THR A 512 -5.09 7.57 32.71
N SER A 513 -3.85 7.09 32.58
CA SER A 513 -3.03 6.84 33.77
C SER A 513 -2.61 8.20 34.33
N THR A 514 -3.32 8.62 35.37
CA THR A 514 -2.88 9.62 36.34
C THR A 514 -1.52 9.21 36.88
N LYS A 515 -0.44 9.71 36.27
CA LYS A 515 0.84 9.84 36.98
C LYS A 515 0.71 11.03 37.91
N GLU A 516 0.41 10.71 39.17
CA GLU A 516 0.74 11.58 40.30
C GLU A 516 2.21 11.95 40.22
N SER A 517 2.47 13.24 40.05
CA SER A 517 3.77 13.85 40.24
C SER A 517 3.99 14.06 41.75
N PRO A 518 5.06 13.50 42.34
CA PRO A 518 5.52 13.96 43.64
C PRO A 518 6.19 15.33 43.45
N GLN A 519 5.62 16.35 44.08
CA GLN A 519 6.25 17.65 44.26
C GLN A 519 7.61 17.51 44.98
N ASN A 520 8.59 18.29 44.49
CA ASN A 520 9.62 19.03 45.24
C ASN A 520 10.47 18.23 46.26
N SER A 521 11.80 18.20 46.18
CA SER A 521 12.69 19.37 46.34
C SER A 521 14.16 18.87 46.44
N PRO A 522 15.20 19.71 46.62
CA PRO A 522 16.32 19.82 45.69
C PRO A 522 17.66 19.33 46.26
N ARG A 523 18.61 18.96 45.37
CA ARG A 523 20.06 19.19 45.54
C ARG A 523 20.80 18.89 44.25
#